data_AF-A0A7S1PRK8-F1
#
_entry.id   AF-A0A7S1PRK8-F1
#
_cell.length_a   1.000
_cell.length_b   1.000
_cell.length_c   1.000
_cell.angle_alpha   90.00
_cell.angle_beta   90.00
_cell.angle_gamma   90.00
#
_symmetry.space_group_name_H-M   'P 1'
#
loop_
_entity.id
_entity.type
_entity.pdbx_description
1 polymer ?
#
loop_
_entity_poly.entity_id
_entity_poly.type
_entity_poly.pdbx_seq_one_letter_code
_entity_poly.pdbx_strand_id
1 'polypeptide(L)'
;MLAPGLFADASAMSVRVFLGQSPALKVDAMLTRQMQPVFAWYTSRPRANEQGSLFLNLDGASCDTEVLARYCHTFYVRRALHQDQLDRQLSVLESGKPAKEANAGVLQALDDVASAASDRCAYEERRMAAAKQRATVPFRRELDPSAPLESWDILPMMRCVAEDETAVDVEGRARAFLPVAHVDEGLRNAQRLLLGKDPLPLDKKDVKSLARQTPGDYEKVGTVAKLRPIDVTSRARFTGEKAAAVVTDDPFTQQLWGHVFRRYATHPQFLQHISAYWPVASGMVSKAPVAAMPADLADAACRQQLLFPGHGMRLQHMYSSPQFAKQVWRTDKYVPMPRLLPLLGHTCAEDLLAGLLVDGWWAANVDALGADANPLDDGVVRAVRAFVTEHSRLHGDNLDVLLARAVDAAKTAIPPLTEEEASWKPKEMEAVRSDDDAVARLDDSDEGSSAEAVALPNETL
;
A
#
# COMPACT_ATOMS: atom_id res chain seq x y z
N MET A 1 -2.06 -0.30 -0.29
CA MET A 1 -2.46 0.28 1.01
C MET A 1 -3.97 0.21 1.19
N LEU A 2 -4.78 0.74 0.27
CA LEU A 2 -6.22 0.94 0.52
C LEU A 2 -7.10 -0.32 0.40
N ALA A 3 -6.66 -1.39 -0.28
CA ALA A 3 -7.35 -2.69 -0.32
C ALA A 3 -6.38 -3.82 -0.74
N PRO A 4 -5.34 -4.16 0.06
CA PRO A 4 -4.27 -5.06 -0.37
C PRO A 4 -4.79 -6.47 -0.65
N GLY A 5 -4.52 -6.99 -1.85
CA GLY A 5 -4.88 -8.36 -2.24
C GLY A 5 -6.32 -8.56 -2.71
N LEU A 6 -7.13 -7.49 -2.77
CA LEU A 6 -8.47 -7.52 -3.35
C LEU A 6 -8.39 -7.26 -4.85
N PHE A 7 -8.54 -8.30 -5.67
CA PHE A 7 -8.53 -8.14 -7.12
C PHE A 7 -9.21 -9.30 -7.81
N ALA A 8 -9.67 -9.06 -9.03
CA ALA A 8 -10.14 -10.09 -9.94
C ALA A 8 -9.47 -9.98 -11.30
N ASP A 9 -9.61 -11.04 -12.08
CA ASP A 9 -9.12 -11.10 -13.44
C ASP A 9 -9.81 -10.06 -14.32
N ALA A 10 -9.04 -9.12 -14.82
CA ALA A 10 -9.45 -8.16 -15.84
C ALA A 10 -8.63 -8.35 -17.12
N SER A 11 -9.14 -7.89 -18.25
CA SER A 11 -8.34 -7.86 -19.49
C SER A 11 -7.15 -6.91 -19.34
N ALA A 12 -6.07 -7.15 -20.09
CA ALA A 12 -4.94 -6.20 -20.17
C ALA A 12 -5.42 -4.87 -20.76
N MET A 13 -5.00 -3.77 -20.14
CA MET A 13 -5.41 -2.43 -20.55
C MET A 13 -4.17 -1.58 -20.76
N SER A 14 -3.81 -1.26 -22.01
CA SER A 14 -2.60 -0.49 -22.26
C SER A 14 -2.76 0.97 -21.81
N VAL A 15 -1.80 1.45 -21.03
CA VAL A 15 -1.65 2.84 -20.60
C VAL A 15 -0.26 3.31 -20.99
N ARG A 16 -0.17 4.42 -21.70
CA ARG A 16 1.10 5.00 -22.17
C ARG A 16 1.42 6.24 -21.37
N VAL A 17 2.56 6.23 -20.68
CA VAL A 17 3.04 7.37 -19.91
C VAL A 17 4.19 8.02 -20.65
N PHE A 18 4.04 9.30 -21.00
CA PHE A 18 5.08 10.05 -21.69
C PHE A 18 6.30 10.29 -20.79
N LEU A 19 7.49 9.92 -21.28
CA LEU A 19 8.76 10.03 -20.57
C LEU A 19 9.61 11.23 -21.01
N GLY A 20 9.25 11.87 -22.13
CA GLY A 20 9.95 13.02 -22.70
C GLY A 20 10.28 12.82 -24.18
N GLN A 21 10.93 13.83 -24.75
CA GLN A 21 11.37 13.85 -26.14
C GLN A 21 12.89 13.98 -26.20
N SER A 22 13.51 13.17 -27.06
CA SER A 22 14.95 13.17 -27.30
C SER A 22 15.43 14.55 -27.78
N PRO A 23 16.60 15.04 -27.31
CA PRO A 23 17.55 14.38 -26.41
C PRO A 23 17.24 14.52 -24.90
N ALA A 24 16.21 15.29 -24.53
CA ALA A 24 15.95 15.68 -23.14
C ALA A 24 14.74 14.93 -22.53
N LEU A 25 14.99 13.75 -21.96
CA LEU A 25 13.98 12.94 -21.27
C LEU A 25 13.72 13.42 -19.83
N LYS A 26 13.14 14.61 -19.68
CA LYS A 26 12.96 15.26 -18.36
C LYS A 26 12.10 14.44 -17.40
N VAL A 27 11.01 13.83 -17.88
CA VAL A 27 10.11 13.02 -17.03
C VAL A 27 10.82 11.73 -16.62
N ASP A 28 11.52 11.05 -17.53
CA ASP A 28 12.33 9.87 -17.22
C ASP A 28 13.39 10.16 -16.13
N ALA A 29 14.09 11.29 -16.23
CA ALA A 29 15.08 11.71 -15.24
C ALA A 29 14.45 11.95 -13.86
N MET A 30 13.23 12.53 -13.82
CA MET A 30 12.49 12.71 -12.57
C MET A 30 12.01 11.39 -11.99
N LEU A 31 11.39 10.53 -12.80
CA LEU A 31 10.90 9.23 -12.36
C LEU A 31 12.05 8.36 -11.87
N THR A 32 13.21 8.41 -12.52
CA THR A 32 14.40 7.67 -12.06
C THR A 32 14.82 8.09 -10.65
N ARG A 33 14.73 9.37 -10.28
CA ARG A 33 15.02 9.84 -8.91
C ARG A 33 13.94 9.41 -7.90
N GLN A 34 12.67 9.37 -8.32
CA GLN A 34 11.52 9.13 -7.46
C GLN A 34 11.22 7.64 -7.24
N MET A 35 11.48 6.80 -8.25
CA MET A 35 11.10 5.39 -8.29
C MET A 35 12.12 4.46 -7.65
N GLN A 36 13.09 4.98 -6.90
CA GLN A 36 14.17 4.18 -6.31
C GLN A 36 13.68 2.93 -5.53
N PRO A 37 12.64 3.01 -4.68
CA PRO A 37 12.15 1.82 -3.97
C PRO A 37 11.57 0.74 -4.89
N VAL A 38 11.05 1.14 -6.06
CA VAL A 38 10.38 0.28 -7.05
C VAL A 38 11.14 0.28 -8.40
N PHE A 39 12.45 0.51 -8.37
CA PHE A 39 13.22 0.69 -9.59
C PHE A 39 13.33 -0.59 -10.42
N ALA A 40 13.33 -1.76 -9.77
CA ALA A 40 13.25 -3.06 -10.43
C ALA A 40 11.99 -3.16 -11.30
N TRP A 41 10.83 -2.78 -10.75
CA TRP A 41 9.58 -2.69 -11.50
C TRP A 41 9.69 -1.67 -12.65
N TYR A 42 10.14 -0.44 -12.37
CA TYR A 42 10.26 0.64 -13.36
C TYR A 42 11.13 0.25 -14.59
N THR A 43 12.22 -0.46 -14.34
CA THR A 43 13.13 -0.90 -15.41
C THR A 43 12.62 -2.12 -16.16
N SER A 44 11.85 -3.00 -15.51
CA SER A 44 11.22 -4.16 -16.15
C SER A 44 10.11 -3.80 -17.15
N ARG A 45 9.50 -2.61 -17.03
CA ARG A 45 8.36 -2.22 -17.88
C ARG A 45 8.81 -1.90 -19.32
N PRO A 46 8.06 -2.34 -20.35
CA PRO A 46 8.39 -2.06 -21.73
C PRO A 46 8.40 -0.56 -22.05
N ARG A 47 9.32 -0.14 -22.91
CA ARG A 47 9.41 1.25 -23.41
C ARG A 47 9.10 1.27 -24.91
N ALA A 48 8.34 2.27 -25.35
CA ALA A 48 8.05 2.52 -26.75
C ALA A 48 8.70 3.84 -27.19
N ASN A 49 9.36 3.84 -28.34
CA ASN A 49 9.93 5.03 -28.96
C ASN A 49 9.16 5.38 -30.22
N GLU A 50 8.63 6.59 -30.29
CA GLU A 50 7.80 7.07 -31.40
C GLU A 50 8.28 8.47 -31.80
N GLN A 51 8.88 8.60 -32.98
CA GLN A 51 9.29 9.89 -33.57
C GLN A 51 10.13 10.77 -32.61
N GLY A 52 11.01 10.14 -31.82
CA GLY A 52 11.85 10.83 -30.84
C GLY A 52 11.19 11.05 -29.48
N SER A 53 9.92 10.69 -29.30
CA SER A 53 9.24 10.63 -28.00
C SER A 53 9.40 9.24 -27.37
N LEU A 54 9.61 9.20 -26.06
CA LEU A 54 9.69 7.95 -25.31
C LEU A 54 8.45 7.78 -24.41
N PHE A 55 7.93 6.57 -24.34
CA PHE A 55 6.79 6.20 -23.51
C PHE A 55 7.09 4.97 -22.66
N LEU A 56 6.56 4.94 -21.44
CA LEU A 56 6.47 3.76 -20.60
C LEU A 56 5.12 3.08 -20.84
N ASN A 57 5.13 1.81 -21.20
CA ASN A 57 3.91 1.03 -21.38
C ASN A 57 3.56 0.32 -20.07
N LEU A 58 2.39 0.64 -19.55
CA LEU A 58 1.84 0.04 -18.33
C LEU A 58 0.61 -0.78 -18.66
N ASP A 59 0.34 -1.79 -17.84
CA ASP A 59 -0.94 -2.47 -17.82
C ASP A 59 -1.85 -1.83 -16.77
N GLY A 60 -2.83 -1.06 -17.25
CA GLY A 60 -3.86 -0.36 -16.49
C GLY A 60 -4.67 -1.25 -15.56
N ALA A 61 -4.80 -2.55 -15.84
CA ALA A 61 -5.52 -3.50 -14.98
C ALA A 61 -4.60 -4.27 -14.02
N SER A 62 -3.30 -3.97 -14.02
CA SER A 62 -2.30 -4.50 -13.09
C SER A 62 -2.01 -3.53 -11.94
N CYS A 63 -1.07 -3.88 -11.07
CA CYS A 63 -0.58 -2.97 -10.03
C CYS A 63 0.21 -1.77 -10.58
N ASP A 64 0.54 -1.75 -11.88
CA ASP A 64 1.40 -0.74 -12.50
C ASP A 64 0.91 0.70 -12.25
N THR A 65 -0.40 0.94 -12.33
CA THR A 65 -0.99 2.28 -12.15
C THR A 65 -0.92 2.74 -10.70
N GLU A 66 -1.21 1.85 -9.76
CA GLU A 66 -1.11 2.10 -8.31
C GLU A 66 0.33 2.35 -7.89
N VAL A 67 1.28 1.56 -8.43
CA VAL A 67 2.71 1.75 -8.18
C VAL A 67 3.17 3.09 -8.73
N LEU A 68 2.85 3.42 -9.99
CA LEU A 68 3.23 4.73 -10.53
C LEU A 68 2.62 5.87 -9.73
N ALA A 69 1.32 5.82 -9.43
CA ALA A 69 0.63 6.86 -8.69
C ALA A 69 1.21 7.06 -7.28
N ARG A 70 1.56 5.98 -6.58
CA ARG A 70 2.12 6.02 -5.22
C ARG A 70 3.54 6.59 -5.16
N TYR A 71 4.39 6.26 -6.13
CA TYR A 71 5.81 6.64 -6.07
C TYR A 71 6.17 7.87 -6.89
N CYS A 72 5.30 8.32 -7.78
CA CYS A 72 5.52 9.51 -8.59
C CYS A 72 5.35 10.78 -7.72
N HIS A 73 6.31 11.69 -7.78
CA HIS A 73 6.25 13.05 -7.21
C HIS A 73 6.08 14.13 -8.30
N THR A 74 5.53 13.73 -9.46
CA THR A 74 5.31 14.59 -10.62
C THR A 74 3.80 14.73 -10.88
N PHE A 75 3.19 15.81 -10.36
CA PHE A 75 1.72 15.94 -10.32
C PHE A 75 1.02 15.80 -11.67
N TYR A 76 1.56 16.35 -12.76
CA TYR A 76 0.90 16.28 -14.07
C TYR A 76 0.91 14.87 -14.67
N VAL A 77 1.92 14.05 -14.33
CA VAL A 77 1.93 12.61 -14.69
C VAL A 77 0.84 11.88 -13.93
N ARG A 78 0.73 12.12 -12.61
CA ARG A 78 -0.30 11.51 -11.77
C ARG A 78 -1.71 11.93 -12.19
N ARG A 79 -1.91 13.22 -12.50
CA ARG A 79 -3.20 13.76 -12.96
C ARG A 79 -3.62 13.14 -14.29
N ALA A 80 -2.72 13.04 -15.26
CA ALA A 80 -3.02 12.40 -16.55
C ALA A 80 -3.36 10.91 -16.37
N LEU A 81 -2.61 10.21 -15.53
CA LEU A 81 -2.88 8.81 -15.19
C LEU A 81 -4.25 8.65 -14.52
N HIS A 82 -4.55 9.49 -13.53
CA HIS A 82 -5.82 9.49 -12.80
C HIS A 82 -7.01 9.72 -13.73
N GLN A 83 -6.94 10.75 -14.58
CA GLN A 83 -8.01 11.08 -15.53
C GLN A 83 -8.24 9.94 -16.53
N ASP A 84 -7.19 9.37 -17.12
CA ASP A 84 -7.31 8.23 -18.04
C ASP A 84 -7.98 7.03 -17.35
N GLN A 85 -7.61 6.72 -16.10
CA GLN A 85 -8.23 5.62 -15.36
C GLN A 85 -9.68 5.92 -14.98
N LEU A 86 -9.99 7.13 -14.55
CA LEU A 86 -11.35 7.55 -14.22
C LEU A 86 -12.27 7.44 -15.45
N ASP A 87 -11.87 8.01 -16.59
CA ASP A 87 -12.66 8.01 -17.82
C ASP A 87 -12.90 6.58 -18.34
N ARG A 88 -11.89 5.71 -18.27
CA ARG A 88 -12.03 4.31 -18.67
C ARG A 88 -12.97 3.54 -17.76
N GLN A 89 -12.86 3.69 -16.44
CA GLN A 89 -13.74 3.00 -15.51
C GLN A 89 -15.19 3.46 -15.66
N LEU A 90 -15.42 4.77 -15.86
CA LEU A 90 -16.74 5.32 -16.15
C LEU A 90 -17.29 4.80 -17.49
N SER A 91 -16.46 4.73 -18.53
CA SER A 91 -16.85 4.15 -19.81
C SER A 91 -17.27 2.68 -19.67
N VAL A 92 -16.55 1.88 -18.87
CA VAL A 92 -16.94 0.49 -18.57
C VAL A 92 -18.23 0.42 -17.76
N LEU A 93 -18.45 1.34 -16.81
CA LEU A 93 -19.71 1.45 -16.05
C LEU A 93 -20.93 1.82 -16.89
N GLU A 94 -20.72 2.55 -17.99
CA GLU A 94 -21.78 3.01 -18.88
C GLU A 94 -22.07 2.02 -20.03
N SER A 95 -21.02 1.36 -20.56
CA SER A 95 -21.13 0.46 -21.71
C SER A 95 -21.10 -1.03 -21.36
N GLY A 96 -20.64 -1.37 -20.16
CA GLY A 96 -20.47 -2.75 -19.70
C GLY A 96 -21.77 -3.41 -19.23
N LYS A 97 -21.66 -4.69 -18.87
CA LYS A 97 -22.74 -5.38 -18.18
C LYS A 97 -22.97 -4.73 -16.80
N PRO A 98 -24.22 -4.52 -16.38
CA PRO A 98 -24.49 -3.97 -15.06
C PRO A 98 -23.88 -4.90 -14.01
N ALA A 99 -23.16 -4.31 -13.05
CA ALA A 99 -22.65 -5.04 -11.90
C ALA A 99 -23.82 -5.53 -11.03
N LYS A 100 -23.59 -6.63 -10.30
CA LYS A 100 -24.59 -7.15 -9.36
C LYS A 100 -24.69 -6.21 -8.17
N GLU A 101 -25.88 -5.71 -7.88
CA GLU A 101 -26.12 -4.90 -6.67
C GLU A 101 -25.97 -5.74 -5.40
N ALA A 102 -25.46 -5.10 -4.34
CA ALA A 102 -25.41 -5.68 -3.02
C ALA A 102 -26.80 -5.72 -2.37
N ASN A 103 -26.93 -6.47 -1.27
CA ASN A 103 -28.14 -6.45 -0.45
C ASN A 103 -28.37 -5.03 0.11
N ALA A 104 -29.60 -4.54 0.10
CA ALA A 104 -29.92 -3.19 0.54
C ALA A 104 -29.56 -2.94 2.02
N GLY A 105 -29.73 -3.94 2.90
CA GLY A 105 -29.31 -3.85 4.29
C GLY A 105 -27.79 -3.76 4.44
N VAL A 106 -27.03 -4.48 3.61
CA VAL A 106 -25.57 -4.36 3.57
C VAL A 106 -25.17 -2.95 3.16
N LEU A 107 -25.77 -2.40 2.08
CA LEU A 107 -25.49 -1.03 1.64
C LEU A 107 -25.81 0.00 2.73
N GLN A 108 -26.97 -0.11 3.39
CA GLN A 108 -27.34 0.79 4.48
C GLN A 108 -26.35 0.72 5.65
N ALA A 109 -25.93 -0.49 6.05
CA ALA A 109 -24.94 -0.65 7.11
C ALA A 109 -23.59 -0.02 6.72
N LEU A 110 -23.18 -0.14 5.45
CA LEU A 110 -21.96 0.49 4.95
C LEU A 110 -22.08 2.02 4.86
N ASP A 111 -23.25 2.56 4.51
CA ASP A 111 -23.55 4.00 4.53
C ASP A 111 -23.48 4.57 5.96
N ASP A 112 -23.99 3.84 6.95
CA ASP A 112 -23.93 4.20 8.36
C ASP A 112 -22.46 4.27 8.84
N VAL A 113 -21.65 3.26 8.47
CA VAL A 113 -20.21 3.26 8.76
C VAL A 113 -19.48 4.38 8.03
N ALA A 114 -19.80 4.65 6.76
CA ALA A 114 -19.19 5.71 5.98
C ALA A 114 -19.45 7.08 6.60
N SER A 115 -20.68 7.28 7.08
CA SER A 115 -21.09 8.50 7.78
C SER A 115 -20.30 8.68 9.08
N ALA A 116 -20.17 7.61 9.88
CA ALA A 116 -19.38 7.65 11.12
C ALA A 116 -17.87 7.86 10.88
N ALA A 117 -17.33 7.34 9.77
CA ALA A 117 -15.92 7.46 9.40
C ALA A 117 -15.56 8.81 8.76
N SER A 118 -16.54 9.68 8.46
CA SER A 118 -16.33 10.93 7.72
C SER A 118 -15.30 11.86 8.38
N ASP A 119 -15.42 12.08 9.69
CA ASP A 119 -14.49 12.96 10.44
C ASP A 119 -13.07 12.40 10.46
N ARG A 120 -12.93 11.08 10.59
CA ARG A 120 -11.66 10.37 10.51
C ARG A 120 -11.03 10.55 9.12
N CYS A 121 -11.80 10.41 8.05
CA CYS A 121 -11.35 10.65 6.69
C CYS A 121 -10.87 12.09 6.50
N ALA A 122 -11.64 13.08 6.95
CA ALA A 122 -11.27 14.49 6.86
C ALA A 122 -9.98 14.82 7.64
N TYR A 123 -9.77 14.20 8.80
CA TYR A 123 -8.51 14.30 9.55
C TYR A 123 -7.32 13.71 8.77
N GLU A 124 -7.48 12.52 8.20
CA GLU A 124 -6.45 11.88 7.36
C GLU A 124 -6.12 12.73 6.12
N GLU A 125 -7.10 13.37 5.49
CA GLU A 125 -6.87 14.32 4.38
C GLU A 125 -6.06 15.54 4.82
N ARG A 126 -6.35 16.11 5.99
CA ARG A 126 -5.58 17.22 6.55
C ARG A 126 -4.12 16.83 6.80
N ARG A 127 -3.86 15.61 7.27
CA ARG A 127 -2.49 15.08 7.43
C ARG A 127 -1.77 14.98 6.08
N MET A 128 -2.45 14.49 5.05
CA MET A 128 -1.89 14.39 3.69
C MET A 128 -1.64 15.76 3.06
N ALA A 129 -2.54 16.72 3.26
CA ALA A 129 -2.34 18.09 2.79
C ALA A 129 -1.11 18.74 3.46
N ALA A 130 -0.92 18.52 4.76
CA ALA A 130 0.27 18.98 5.47
C ALA A 130 1.55 18.28 4.99
N ALA A 131 1.49 16.97 4.70
CA ALA A 131 2.63 16.25 4.14
C ALA A 131 3.01 16.76 2.74
N LYS A 132 2.03 17.15 1.91
CA LYS A 132 2.26 17.78 0.59
C LYS A 132 3.06 19.06 0.71
N GLN A 133 2.71 19.92 1.67
CA GLN A 133 3.43 21.17 1.92
C GLN A 133 4.88 20.93 2.37
N ARG A 134 5.14 19.81 3.05
CA ARG A 134 6.48 19.40 3.49
C ARG A 134 7.26 18.56 2.46
N ALA A 135 6.67 18.27 1.30
CA ALA A 135 7.30 17.50 0.23
C ALA A 135 8.33 18.34 -0.55
N THR A 136 9.26 18.96 0.17
CA THR A 136 10.37 19.81 -0.31
C THR A 136 11.73 19.22 0.02
N VAL A 137 11.76 18.18 0.85
CA VAL A 137 12.97 17.51 1.35
C VAL A 137 13.59 16.56 0.32
N PRO A 138 14.89 16.22 0.45
CA PRO A 138 15.50 15.15 -0.33
C PRO A 138 14.65 13.88 -0.29
N PHE A 139 14.63 13.13 -1.41
CA PHE A 139 13.83 11.90 -1.61
C PHE A 139 12.30 12.07 -1.76
N ARG A 140 11.73 13.23 -1.39
CA ARG A 140 10.28 13.52 -1.54
C ARG A 140 10.02 14.94 -2.03
N ARG A 141 10.63 15.30 -3.15
CA ARG A 141 10.49 16.65 -3.73
C ARG A 141 9.36 16.68 -4.74
N GLU A 142 8.23 17.26 -4.34
CA GLU A 142 7.13 17.62 -5.24
C GLU A 142 7.50 18.86 -6.06
N LEU A 143 6.87 18.99 -7.23
CA LEU A 143 7.05 20.16 -8.11
C LEU A 143 6.29 21.39 -7.59
N ASP A 144 5.10 21.18 -7.02
CA ASP A 144 4.28 22.24 -6.45
C ASP A 144 3.70 21.78 -5.10
N PRO A 145 4.48 21.91 -4.02
CA PRO A 145 4.04 21.53 -2.68
C PRO A 145 2.98 22.49 -2.10
N SER A 146 2.82 23.69 -2.68
CA SER A 146 1.88 24.70 -2.20
C SER A 146 0.46 24.50 -2.72
N ALA A 147 0.29 23.78 -3.83
CA ALA A 147 -1.01 23.49 -4.41
C ALA A 147 -1.91 22.68 -3.44
N PRO A 148 -3.24 22.89 -3.47
CA PRO A 148 -4.19 22.09 -2.70
C PRO A 148 -4.03 20.59 -2.93
N LEU A 149 -4.34 19.77 -1.93
CA LEU A 149 -4.35 18.31 -2.07
C LEU A 149 -5.44 17.88 -3.04
N GLU A 150 -5.06 17.12 -4.09
CA GLU A 150 -6.00 16.60 -5.08
C GLU A 150 -6.11 15.07 -5.06
N SER A 151 -7.11 14.51 -5.75
CA SER A 151 -7.39 13.06 -5.74
C SER A 151 -6.20 12.23 -6.24
N TRP A 152 -5.43 12.76 -7.20
CA TRP A 152 -4.20 12.14 -7.71
C TRP A 152 -2.99 12.30 -6.78
N ASP A 153 -3.12 13.03 -5.66
CA ASP A 153 -2.07 13.20 -4.66
C ASP A 153 -2.25 12.28 -3.43
N ILE A 154 -3.39 11.59 -3.32
CA ILE A 154 -3.72 10.75 -2.14
C ILE A 154 -2.64 9.68 -1.91
N LEU A 155 -2.39 8.80 -2.88
CA LEU A 155 -1.43 7.70 -2.70
C LEU A 155 0.01 8.14 -2.35
N PRO A 156 0.63 9.13 -3.02
CA PRO A 156 1.96 9.57 -2.64
C PRO A 156 1.96 10.27 -1.28
N MET A 157 0.93 11.05 -0.95
CA MET A 157 0.88 11.75 0.35
C MET A 157 0.60 10.80 1.52
N MET A 158 -0.22 9.76 1.33
CA MET A 158 -0.34 8.67 2.30
C MET A 158 1.02 8.05 2.61
N ARG A 159 1.85 7.81 1.57
CA ARG A 159 3.20 7.28 1.76
C ARG A 159 4.08 8.29 2.51
N CYS A 160 4.03 9.57 2.16
CA CYS A 160 4.81 10.59 2.86
C CYS A 160 4.50 10.61 4.35
N VAL A 161 3.22 10.70 4.72
CA VAL A 161 2.79 10.61 6.12
C VAL A 161 3.24 9.31 6.77
N ALA A 162 3.11 8.16 6.08
CA ALA A 162 3.52 6.88 6.64
C ALA A 162 5.01 6.83 7.00
N GLU A 163 5.85 7.39 6.15
CA GLU A 163 7.28 7.47 6.41
C GLU A 163 7.66 8.59 7.40
N ASP A 164 6.81 9.63 7.59
CA ASP A 164 6.99 10.66 8.63
C ASP A 164 6.69 10.08 10.04
N GLU A 165 5.71 9.18 10.17
CA GLU A 165 5.29 8.54 11.44
C GLU A 165 6.18 7.36 11.89
N THR A 166 7.00 6.86 10.98
CA THR A 166 7.80 5.65 11.20
C THR A 166 9.27 5.93 10.94
N ALA A 167 9.73 5.71 9.71
CA ALA A 167 11.04 6.07 9.21
C ALA A 167 11.04 6.08 7.68
N VAL A 168 12.06 6.73 7.10
CA VAL A 168 12.34 6.67 5.67
C VAL A 168 12.80 5.26 5.28
N ASP A 169 12.35 4.79 4.12
CA ASP A 169 12.78 3.52 3.50
C ASP A 169 12.50 2.24 4.31
N VAL A 170 11.48 2.26 5.17
CA VAL A 170 10.98 1.05 5.86
C VAL A 170 10.65 -0.06 4.86
N GLU A 171 10.01 0.28 3.73
CA GLU A 171 9.65 -0.71 2.71
C GLU A 171 10.86 -1.36 2.03
N GLY A 172 11.88 -0.56 1.67
CA GLY A 172 13.09 -1.05 1.03
C GLY A 172 13.91 -1.93 1.97
N ARG A 173 14.04 -1.50 3.24
CA ARG A 173 14.70 -2.29 4.30
C ARG A 173 13.95 -3.58 4.59
N ALA A 174 12.63 -3.54 4.79
CA ALA A 174 11.83 -4.73 5.09
C ALA A 174 11.85 -5.73 3.92
N ARG A 175 11.83 -5.25 2.67
CA ARG A 175 11.93 -6.11 1.47
C ARG A 175 13.17 -7.01 1.48
N ALA A 176 14.28 -6.58 2.07
CA ALA A 176 15.49 -7.42 2.16
C ALA A 176 15.30 -8.71 2.99
N PHE A 177 14.27 -8.76 3.85
CA PHE A 177 13.94 -9.90 4.71
C PHE A 177 12.71 -10.68 4.24
N LEU A 178 12.13 -10.32 3.10
CA LEU A 178 10.87 -10.91 2.62
C LEU A 178 11.06 -11.61 1.26
N PRO A 179 11.92 -12.64 1.16
CA PRO A 179 12.04 -13.41 -0.07
C PRO A 179 10.76 -14.21 -0.32
N VAL A 180 10.28 -14.20 -1.56
CA VAL A 180 8.97 -14.76 -1.95
C VAL A 180 8.79 -16.20 -1.47
N ALA A 181 9.78 -17.07 -1.70
CA ALA A 181 9.69 -18.48 -1.37
C ALA A 181 9.52 -18.74 0.14
N HIS A 182 10.20 -17.95 0.98
CA HIS A 182 10.11 -18.09 2.44
C HIS A 182 8.78 -17.56 2.98
N VAL A 183 8.31 -16.43 2.43
CA VAL A 183 6.97 -15.90 2.73
C VAL A 183 5.89 -16.93 2.34
N ASP A 184 5.98 -17.54 1.16
CA ASP A 184 5.02 -18.55 0.71
C ASP A 184 5.04 -19.82 1.58
N GLU A 185 6.18 -20.20 2.12
CA GLU A 185 6.29 -21.29 3.09
C GLU A 185 5.63 -20.93 4.43
N GLY A 186 5.92 -19.75 4.97
CA GLY A 186 5.30 -19.25 6.20
C GLY A 186 3.78 -19.14 6.09
N LEU A 187 3.27 -18.62 4.96
CA LEU A 187 1.84 -18.55 4.69
C LEU A 187 1.20 -19.95 4.59
N ARG A 188 1.86 -20.92 3.94
CA ARG A 188 1.37 -22.31 3.90
C ARG A 188 1.32 -22.96 5.27
N ASN A 189 2.30 -22.68 6.13
CA ASN A 189 2.30 -23.17 7.51
C ASN A 189 1.13 -22.56 8.30
N ALA A 190 0.90 -21.25 8.18
CA ALA A 190 -0.25 -20.59 8.78
C ALA A 190 -1.59 -21.15 8.25
N GLN A 191 -1.69 -21.44 6.95
CA GLN A 191 -2.87 -22.06 6.34
C GLN A 191 -3.18 -23.43 6.94
N ARG A 192 -2.17 -24.29 7.12
CA ARG A 192 -2.34 -25.59 7.80
C ARG A 192 -2.85 -25.41 9.22
N LEU A 193 -2.24 -24.49 9.97
CA LEU A 193 -2.59 -24.21 11.35
C LEU A 193 -3.99 -23.61 11.49
N LEU A 194 -4.43 -22.75 10.58
CA LEU A 194 -5.73 -22.06 10.67
C LEU A 194 -6.88 -22.87 10.08
N LEU A 195 -6.66 -23.55 8.96
CA LEU A 195 -7.72 -24.27 8.24
C LEU A 195 -7.77 -25.76 8.62
N GLY A 196 -6.73 -26.29 9.27
CA GLY A 196 -6.65 -27.70 9.66
C GLY A 196 -6.51 -28.67 8.47
N LYS A 197 -6.23 -28.15 7.28
CA LYS A 197 -6.00 -28.91 6.05
C LYS A 197 -4.77 -28.37 5.34
N ASP A 198 -4.12 -29.23 4.56
CA ASP A 198 -3.07 -28.78 3.66
C ASP A 198 -3.66 -27.85 2.59
N PRO A 199 -3.07 -26.66 2.37
CA PRO A 199 -3.52 -25.77 1.31
C PRO A 199 -3.22 -26.39 -0.04
N LEU A 200 -4.18 -26.27 -0.97
CA LEU A 200 -3.92 -26.63 -2.36
C LEU A 200 -2.96 -25.60 -2.99
N PRO A 201 -2.08 -26.04 -3.91
CA PRO A 201 -1.30 -25.10 -4.70
C PRO A 201 -2.24 -24.21 -5.52
N LEU A 202 -1.89 -22.94 -5.66
CA LEU A 202 -2.60 -22.03 -6.56
C LEU A 202 -2.59 -22.58 -7.99
N ASP A 203 -3.72 -22.45 -8.67
CA ASP A 203 -3.78 -22.79 -10.09
C ASP A 203 -2.96 -21.81 -10.95
N LYS A 204 -2.71 -22.17 -12.22
CA LYS A 204 -1.91 -21.33 -13.12
C LYS A 204 -2.51 -19.93 -13.35
N LYS A 205 -3.84 -19.80 -13.27
CA LYS A 205 -4.54 -18.54 -13.49
C LYS A 205 -4.34 -17.63 -12.28
N ASP A 206 -4.53 -18.16 -11.08
CA ASP A 206 -4.31 -17.46 -9.81
C ASP A 206 -2.84 -17.05 -9.64
N VAL A 207 -1.88 -17.90 -10.01
CA VAL A 207 -0.45 -17.54 -10.01
C VAL A 207 -0.19 -16.36 -10.96
N LYS A 208 -0.77 -16.37 -12.17
CA LYS A 208 -0.61 -15.29 -13.14
C LYS A 208 -1.23 -13.99 -12.65
N SER A 209 -2.41 -14.06 -12.03
CA SER A 209 -3.11 -12.89 -11.50
C SER A 209 -2.37 -12.29 -10.31
N LEU A 210 -1.89 -13.11 -9.38
CA LEU A 210 -1.06 -12.65 -8.28
C LEU A 210 0.25 -12.00 -8.76
N ALA A 211 0.92 -12.62 -9.74
CA ALA A 211 2.14 -12.06 -10.33
C ALA A 211 1.87 -10.72 -11.04
N ARG A 212 0.72 -10.56 -11.70
CA ARG A 212 0.32 -9.31 -12.33
C ARG A 212 0.01 -8.20 -11.32
N GLN A 213 -0.47 -8.55 -10.13
CA GLN A 213 -0.78 -7.59 -9.07
C GLN A 213 0.39 -7.36 -8.09
N THR A 214 1.55 -7.97 -8.34
CA THR A 214 2.76 -7.79 -7.55
C THR A 214 3.83 -7.13 -8.41
N PRO A 215 4.49 -6.04 -7.98
CA PRO A 215 5.56 -5.45 -8.77
C PRO A 215 6.73 -6.43 -8.92
N GLY A 216 7.26 -6.53 -10.14
CA GLY A 216 8.42 -7.36 -10.42
C GLY A 216 9.69 -6.89 -9.69
N ASP A 217 10.49 -7.84 -9.24
CA ASP A 217 11.83 -7.61 -8.70
C ASP A 217 12.90 -7.89 -9.78
N TYR A 218 14.18 -7.75 -9.46
CA TYR A 218 15.27 -8.04 -10.39
C TYR A 218 15.31 -9.51 -10.81
N GLU A 219 15.35 -9.75 -12.12
CA GLU A 219 15.52 -11.06 -12.75
C GLU A 219 16.96 -11.22 -13.27
N LYS A 220 17.94 -11.25 -12.36
CA LYS A 220 19.35 -11.47 -12.70
C LYS A 220 19.86 -12.75 -12.04
N VAL A 221 20.94 -13.32 -12.57
CA VAL A 221 21.59 -14.45 -11.92
C VAL A 221 22.04 -14.04 -10.51
N GLY A 222 21.71 -14.86 -9.51
CA GLY A 222 22.04 -14.61 -8.11
C GLY A 222 21.09 -13.66 -7.36
N THR A 223 20.07 -13.09 -8.01
CA THR A 223 19.01 -12.36 -7.31
C THR A 223 17.92 -13.30 -6.83
N VAL A 224 17.29 -12.94 -5.71
CA VAL A 224 16.12 -13.61 -5.16
C VAL A 224 14.96 -12.64 -5.23
N ALA A 225 13.81 -13.08 -5.73
CA ALA A 225 12.60 -12.27 -5.76
C ALA A 225 12.14 -11.95 -4.33
N LYS A 226 11.91 -10.67 -4.06
CA LYS A 226 11.50 -10.16 -2.74
C LYS A 226 10.20 -9.38 -2.83
N LEU A 227 9.50 -9.28 -1.71
CA LEU A 227 8.23 -8.58 -1.57
C LEU A 227 8.38 -7.37 -0.66
N ARG A 228 7.69 -6.26 -0.96
CA ARG A 228 7.50 -5.20 0.03
C ARG A 228 6.47 -5.67 1.08
N PRO A 229 6.41 -5.08 2.27
CA PRO A 229 5.40 -5.43 3.29
C PRO A 229 3.96 -5.44 2.76
N ILE A 230 3.58 -4.42 1.97
CA ILE A 230 2.23 -4.34 1.38
C ILE A 230 1.96 -5.46 0.35
N ASP A 231 2.99 -5.96 -0.33
CA ASP A 231 2.88 -7.06 -1.29
C ASP A 231 2.72 -8.39 -0.55
N VAL A 232 3.40 -8.56 0.60
CA VAL A 232 3.19 -9.70 1.51
C VAL A 232 1.75 -9.70 2.01
N THR A 233 1.23 -8.56 2.48
CA THR A 233 -0.17 -8.43 2.91
C THR A 233 -1.15 -8.75 1.79
N SER A 234 -0.90 -8.24 0.58
CA SER A 234 -1.75 -8.53 -0.59
C SER A 234 -1.74 -10.01 -0.95
N ARG A 235 -0.56 -10.64 -0.90
CA ARG A 235 -0.37 -12.07 -1.15
C ARG A 235 -1.02 -12.92 -0.06
N ALA A 236 -0.89 -12.55 1.21
CA ALA A 236 -1.51 -13.24 2.33
C ALA A 236 -3.04 -13.22 2.22
N ARG A 237 -3.64 -12.06 1.94
CA ARG A 237 -5.09 -11.95 1.70
C ARG A 237 -5.53 -12.89 0.57
N PHE A 238 -4.89 -12.76 -0.60
CA PHE A 238 -5.27 -13.52 -1.79
C PHE A 238 -5.11 -15.03 -1.59
N THR A 239 -3.97 -15.49 -1.08
CA THR A 239 -3.72 -16.91 -0.85
C THR A 239 -4.59 -17.46 0.28
N GLY A 240 -4.93 -16.65 1.28
CA GLY A 240 -5.85 -17.00 2.35
C GLY A 240 -7.28 -17.25 1.85
N GLU A 241 -7.79 -16.34 1.02
CA GLU A 241 -9.10 -16.47 0.35
C GLU A 241 -9.14 -17.75 -0.50
N LYS A 242 -8.08 -18.01 -1.28
CA LYS A 242 -7.98 -19.21 -2.13
C LYS A 242 -7.82 -20.51 -1.34
N ALA A 243 -7.07 -20.49 -0.26
CA ALA A 243 -6.92 -21.65 0.62
C ALA A 243 -8.25 -22.00 1.32
N ALA A 244 -9.07 -21.00 1.62
CA ALA A 244 -10.39 -21.21 2.23
C ALA A 244 -11.35 -22.00 1.32
N ALA A 245 -11.18 -21.96 -0.01
CA ALA A 245 -11.97 -22.75 -0.95
C ALA A 245 -11.84 -24.28 -0.73
N VAL A 246 -10.84 -24.74 0.02
CA VAL A 246 -10.67 -26.17 0.40
C VAL A 246 -11.57 -26.57 1.58
N VAL A 247 -12.05 -25.59 2.34
CA VAL A 247 -12.90 -25.80 3.52
C VAL A 247 -14.33 -25.34 3.34
N THR A 248 -14.60 -24.42 2.40
CA THR A 248 -15.94 -23.87 2.17
C THR A 248 -16.12 -23.38 0.73
N ASP A 249 -17.32 -23.58 0.19
CA ASP A 249 -17.75 -23.01 -1.10
C ASP A 249 -18.42 -21.63 -0.94
N ASP A 250 -18.65 -21.18 0.30
CA ASP A 250 -19.30 -19.89 0.57
C ASP A 250 -18.33 -18.70 0.33
N PRO A 251 -18.64 -17.79 -0.61
CA PRO A 251 -17.75 -16.68 -0.95
C PRO A 251 -17.49 -15.71 0.21
N PHE A 252 -18.49 -15.43 1.05
CA PHE A 252 -18.32 -14.50 2.18
C PHE A 252 -17.35 -15.08 3.22
N THR A 253 -17.45 -16.38 3.50
CA THR A 253 -16.50 -17.08 4.37
C THR A 253 -15.08 -17.09 3.80
N GLN A 254 -14.93 -17.22 2.48
CA GLN A 254 -13.61 -17.10 1.83
C GLN A 254 -13.03 -15.69 2.00
N GLN A 255 -13.86 -14.64 1.86
CA GLN A 255 -13.46 -13.25 2.09
C GLN A 255 -13.06 -13.00 3.55
N LEU A 256 -13.82 -13.53 4.53
CA LEU A 256 -13.44 -13.48 5.95
C LEU A 256 -12.05 -14.06 6.17
N TRP A 257 -11.77 -15.25 5.63
CA TRP A 257 -10.43 -15.85 5.69
C TRP A 257 -9.37 -14.98 5.01
N GLY A 258 -9.66 -14.42 3.83
CA GLY A 258 -8.77 -13.47 3.17
C GLY A 258 -8.39 -12.32 4.09
N HIS A 259 -9.35 -11.68 4.76
CA HIS A 259 -9.08 -10.60 5.71
C HIS A 259 -8.39 -11.07 6.98
N VAL A 260 -8.63 -12.29 7.46
CA VAL A 260 -7.85 -12.89 8.56
C VAL A 260 -6.38 -12.99 8.17
N PHE A 261 -6.05 -13.59 7.02
CA PHE A 261 -4.66 -13.69 6.58
C PHE A 261 -4.02 -12.32 6.29
N ARG A 262 -4.81 -11.34 5.82
CA ARG A 262 -4.38 -9.94 5.75
C ARG A 262 -3.93 -9.42 7.12
N ARG A 263 -4.71 -9.65 8.18
CA ARG A 263 -4.38 -9.22 9.55
C ARG A 263 -3.15 -9.91 10.11
N TYR A 264 -3.01 -11.21 9.88
CA TYR A 264 -1.79 -11.94 10.22
C TYR A 264 -0.57 -11.29 9.56
N ALA A 265 -0.62 -11.01 8.26
CA ALA A 265 0.49 -10.35 7.55
C ALA A 265 0.78 -8.91 7.99
N THR A 266 -0.18 -8.23 8.62
CA THR A 266 0.01 -6.91 9.23
C THR A 266 0.34 -6.98 10.73
N HIS A 267 0.56 -8.16 11.32
CA HIS A 267 0.97 -8.30 12.71
C HIS A 267 2.51 -8.40 12.82
N PRO A 268 3.18 -7.54 13.62
CA PRO A 268 4.65 -7.48 13.66
C PRO A 268 5.34 -8.82 13.95
N GLN A 269 4.87 -9.57 14.95
CA GLN A 269 5.43 -10.89 15.29
C GLN A 269 5.26 -11.93 14.18
N PHE A 270 4.12 -11.94 13.50
CA PHE A 270 3.91 -12.86 12.38
C PHE A 270 4.79 -12.49 11.18
N LEU A 271 4.91 -11.19 10.88
CA LEU A 271 5.77 -10.71 9.81
C LEU A 271 7.24 -11.10 10.07
N GLN A 272 7.71 -11.00 11.31
CA GLN A 272 9.03 -11.50 11.71
C GLN A 272 9.15 -13.01 11.51
N HIS A 273 8.14 -13.79 11.93
CA HIS A 273 8.14 -15.24 11.82
C HIS A 273 8.28 -15.74 10.37
N ILE A 274 7.65 -15.05 9.41
CA ILE A 274 7.71 -15.40 7.98
C ILE A 274 8.84 -14.68 7.24
N SER A 275 9.76 -14.03 7.96
CA SER A 275 10.87 -13.28 7.39
C SER A 275 12.21 -14.01 7.50
N ALA A 276 13.04 -13.85 6.48
CA ALA A 276 14.42 -14.31 6.49
C ALA A 276 15.29 -13.41 5.63
N TYR A 277 16.48 -13.06 6.11
CA TYR A 277 17.43 -12.28 5.34
C TYR A 277 17.83 -13.04 4.07
N TRP A 278 17.61 -12.40 2.91
CA TRP A 278 17.64 -13.12 1.62
C TRP A 278 18.93 -13.93 1.32
N PRO A 279 20.17 -13.52 1.70
CA PRO A 279 21.37 -14.32 1.45
C PRO A 279 21.46 -15.57 2.33
N VAL A 280 20.85 -15.51 3.52
CA VAL A 280 20.75 -16.68 4.43
C VAL A 280 19.69 -17.63 3.87
N ALA A 281 18.52 -17.10 3.51
CA ALA A 281 17.43 -17.88 2.94
C ALA A 281 17.81 -18.59 1.62
N SER A 282 18.68 -17.99 0.81
CA SER A 282 19.18 -18.60 -0.43
C SER A 282 20.36 -19.56 -0.26
N GLY A 283 20.91 -19.68 0.96
CA GLY A 283 22.12 -20.46 1.23
C GLY A 283 23.41 -19.84 0.69
N MET A 284 23.39 -18.60 0.20
CA MET A 284 24.59 -17.88 -0.24
C MET A 284 25.54 -17.59 0.91
N VAL A 285 24.99 -17.39 2.12
CA VAL A 285 25.78 -17.19 3.34
C VAL A 285 25.20 -18.09 4.43
N SER A 286 26.07 -18.78 5.17
CA SER A 286 25.65 -19.71 6.23
C SER A 286 25.20 -19.02 7.52
N LYS A 287 25.69 -17.80 7.79
CA LYS A 287 25.33 -16.98 8.95
C LYS A 287 25.38 -15.50 8.62
N ALA A 288 24.40 -14.74 9.09
CA ALA A 288 24.41 -13.28 9.08
C ALA A 288 24.20 -12.76 10.51
N PRO A 289 24.66 -11.52 10.82
CA PRO A 289 24.42 -10.90 12.13
C PRO A 289 22.92 -10.80 12.46
N VAL A 290 22.09 -10.66 11.43
CA VAL A 290 20.63 -10.56 11.53
C VAL A 290 20.02 -11.52 10.53
N ALA A 291 19.41 -12.61 11.02
CA ALA A 291 18.81 -13.65 10.19
C ALA A 291 17.31 -13.43 9.93
N ALA A 292 16.59 -12.89 10.90
CA ALA A 292 15.17 -12.50 10.81
C ALA A 292 15.02 -10.99 10.79
N MET A 293 13.88 -10.48 10.33
CA MET A 293 13.58 -9.05 10.34
C MET A 293 13.67 -8.49 11.77
N PRO A 294 14.36 -7.36 12.00
CA PRO A 294 14.35 -6.67 13.28
C PRO A 294 12.92 -6.28 13.73
N ALA A 295 12.64 -6.38 15.03
CA ALA A 295 11.32 -6.13 15.58
C ALA A 295 10.82 -4.68 15.36
N ASP A 296 11.71 -3.70 15.50
CA ASP A 296 11.43 -2.28 15.22
C ASP A 296 11.07 -2.04 13.75
N LEU A 297 11.75 -2.74 12.84
CA LEU A 297 11.46 -2.67 11.41
C LEU A 297 10.13 -3.33 11.06
N ALA A 298 9.81 -4.47 11.68
CA ALA A 298 8.53 -5.15 11.49
C ALA A 298 7.37 -4.30 12.03
N ASP A 299 7.51 -3.72 13.22
CA ASP A 299 6.53 -2.78 13.79
C ASP A 299 6.31 -1.59 12.87
N ALA A 300 7.37 -0.93 12.41
CA ALA A 300 7.28 0.19 11.49
C ALA A 300 6.57 -0.21 10.18
N ALA A 301 6.93 -1.34 9.58
CA ALA A 301 6.33 -1.84 8.35
C ALA A 301 4.83 -2.18 8.50
N CYS A 302 4.43 -2.70 9.65
CA CYS A 302 3.03 -2.96 9.99
C CYS A 302 2.27 -1.66 10.23
N ARG A 303 2.80 -0.73 11.03
CA ARG A 303 2.18 0.58 11.30
C ARG A 303 1.90 1.35 10.02
N GLN A 304 2.84 1.42 9.07
CA GLN A 304 2.63 2.10 7.78
C GLN A 304 1.38 1.64 7.03
N GLN A 305 0.97 0.37 7.20
CA GLN A 305 -0.17 -0.21 6.50
C GLN A 305 -1.51 0.09 7.18
N LEU A 306 -1.50 0.54 8.45
CA LEU A 306 -2.69 0.72 9.30
C LEU A 306 -3.06 2.20 9.52
N LEU A 307 -2.31 3.16 8.97
CA LEU A 307 -2.47 4.60 9.26
C LEU A 307 -3.71 5.28 8.68
N PHE A 308 -4.38 4.66 7.71
CA PHE A 308 -5.46 5.30 6.93
C PHE A 308 -6.72 4.43 6.82
N PRO A 309 -7.30 4.00 7.95
CA PRO A 309 -8.51 3.19 7.94
C PRO A 309 -9.72 3.94 7.37
N GLY A 310 -9.83 5.26 7.58
CA GLY A 310 -10.91 6.07 7.04
C GLY A 310 -10.91 6.11 5.50
N HIS A 311 -9.77 6.42 4.89
CA HIS A 311 -9.63 6.38 3.43
C HIS A 311 -9.76 4.97 2.85
N GLY A 312 -9.26 3.95 3.55
CA GLY A 312 -9.41 2.55 3.12
C GLY A 312 -10.88 2.17 3.00
N MET A 313 -11.66 2.44 4.05
CA MET A 313 -13.11 2.23 4.08
C MET A 313 -13.81 3.04 3.00
N ARG A 314 -13.58 4.36 2.92
CA ARG A 314 -14.24 5.24 1.95
C ARG A 314 -13.98 4.78 0.52
N LEU A 315 -12.73 4.45 0.19
CA LEU A 315 -12.38 3.99 -1.16
C LEU A 315 -13.15 2.72 -1.52
N GLN A 316 -13.11 1.70 -0.68
CA GLN A 316 -13.79 0.44 -0.97
C GLN A 316 -15.32 0.61 -1.01
N HIS A 317 -15.86 1.50 -0.17
CA HIS A 317 -17.27 1.88 -0.21
C HIS A 317 -17.66 2.53 -1.54
N MET A 318 -16.80 3.34 -2.16
CA MET A 318 -17.06 3.87 -3.52
C MET A 318 -17.17 2.78 -4.59
N TYR A 319 -16.76 1.55 -4.31
CA TYR A 319 -16.90 0.39 -5.19
C TYR A 319 -18.03 -0.58 -4.76
N SER A 320 -18.72 -0.33 -3.64
CA SER A 320 -19.81 -1.19 -3.13
C SER A 320 -21.13 -1.02 -3.90
N SER A 321 -21.33 0.13 -4.55
CA SER A 321 -22.52 0.44 -5.35
C SER A 321 -22.15 1.17 -6.66
N PRO A 322 -22.59 0.66 -7.84
CA PRO A 322 -22.40 1.33 -9.12
C PRO A 322 -23.10 2.68 -9.23
N GLN A 323 -24.26 2.87 -8.59
CA GLN A 323 -25.01 4.13 -8.59
C GLN A 323 -24.25 5.17 -7.76
N PHE A 324 -23.78 4.77 -6.59
CA PHE A 324 -22.96 5.63 -5.74
C PHE A 324 -21.66 6.04 -6.44
N ALA A 325 -20.96 5.08 -7.05
CA ALA A 325 -19.75 5.33 -7.85
C ALA A 325 -19.93 6.44 -8.89
N LYS A 326 -21.02 6.40 -9.68
CA LYS A 326 -21.32 7.41 -10.71
C LYS A 326 -21.50 8.82 -10.16
N GLN A 327 -21.93 8.96 -8.91
CA GLN A 327 -22.14 10.24 -8.25
C GLN A 327 -20.86 10.82 -7.65
N VAL A 328 -20.02 9.96 -7.05
CA VAL A 328 -18.91 10.40 -6.19
C VAL A 328 -17.55 10.40 -6.88
N TRP A 329 -17.30 9.57 -7.89
CA TRP A 329 -15.95 9.45 -8.49
C TRP A 329 -15.42 10.74 -9.14
N ARG A 330 -16.32 11.66 -9.52
CA ARG A 330 -15.95 12.97 -10.12
C ARG A 330 -15.90 14.12 -9.10
N THR A 331 -16.56 13.97 -7.96
CA THR A 331 -16.80 15.06 -6.99
C THR A 331 -15.98 14.89 -5.73
N ASP A 332 -15.63 13.66 -5.40
CA ASP A 332 -14.96 13.28 -4.17
C ASP A 332 -13.46 12.95 -4.40
N LYS A 333 -12.69 12.76 -3.31
CA LYS A 333 -11.28 12.34 -3.37
C LYS A 333 -11.15 10.85 -3.73
N TYR A 334 -11.41 10.54 -4.99
CA TYR A 334 -11.41 9.20 -5.55
C TYR A 334 -10.03 8.75 -6.04
N VAL A 335 -9.62 7.53 -5.69
CA VAL A 335 -8.41 6.88 -6.20
C VAL A 335 -8.82 5.75 -7.17
N PRO A 336 -8.60 5.88 -8.48
CA PRO A 336 -8.96 4.82 -9.43
C PRO A 336 -8.16 3.53 -9.16
N MET A 337 -8.88 2.44 -8.86
CA MET A 337 -8.33 1.09 -8.66
C MET A 337 -8.92 0.12 -9.69
N PRO A 338 -8.36 0.02 -10.91
CA PRO A 338 -8.92 -0.81 -11.99
C PRO A 338 -9.07 -2.29 -11.62
N ARG A 339 -8.24 -2.81 -10.71
CA ARG A 339 -8.34 -4.19 -10.21
C ARG A 339 -9.60 -4.46 -9.37
N LEU A 340 -10.26 -3.42 -8.86
CA LEU A 340 -11.51 -3.51 -8.11
C LEU A 340 -12.74 -3.44 -9.02
N LEU A 341 -12.60 -2.92 -10.24
CA LEU A 341 -13.72 -2.76 -11.16
C LEU A 341 -14.47 -4.07 -11.46
N PRO A 342 -13.80 -5.23 -11.67
CA PRO A 342 -14.52 -6.49 -11.88
C PRO A 342 -15.25 -7.00 -10.63
N LEU A 343 -14.95 -6.44 -9.46
CA LEU A 343 -15.55 -6.79 -8.16
C LEU A 343 -16.65 -5.80 -7.73
N LEU A 344 -16.90 -4.77 -8.52
CA LEU A 344 -17.85 -3.69 -8.22
C LEU A 344 -19.22 -4.24 -7.82
N GLY A 345 -19.85 -3.58 -6.84
CA GLY A 345 -21.18 -3.93 -6.35
C GLY A 345 -21.10 -4.92 -5.20
N HIS A 346 -21.90 -5.99 -5.31
CA HIS A 346 -22.05 -7.03 -4.30
C HIS A 346 -20.73 -7.57 -3.76
N THR A 347 -19.81 -8.01 -4.62
CA THR A 347 -18.58 -8.67 -4.14
C THR A 347 -17.70 -7.72 -3.33
N CYS A 348 -17.60 -6.46 -3.75
CA CYS A 348 -16.83 -5.44 -3.04
C CYS A 348 -17.51 -5.02 -1.72
N ALA A 349 -18.85 -4.99 -1.68
CA ALA A 349 -19.63 -4.70 -0.48
C ALA A 349 -19.48 -5.80 0.59
N GLU A 350 -19.62 -7.08 0.18
CA GLU A 350 -19.40 -8.24 1.05
C GLU A 350 -17.96 -8.30 1.57
N ASP A 351 -16.99 -7.97 0.71
CA ASP A 351 -15.59 -7.92 1.12
C ASP A 351 -15.32 -6.80 2.15
N LEU A 352 -15.92 -5.63 1.97
CA LEU A 352 -15.80 -4.53 2.93
C LEU A 352 -16.44 -4.92 4.27
N LEU A 353 -17.60 -5.58 4.23
CA LEU A 353 -18.27 -6.12 5.42
C LEU A 353 -17.37 -7.13 6.16
N ALA A 354 -16.81 -8.09 5.44
CA ALA A 354 -15.87 -9.08 5.99
C ALA A 354 -14.63 -8.41 6.60
N GLY A 355 -14.10 -7.39 5.92
CA GLY A 355 -12.97 -6.60 6.40
C GLY A 355 -13.25 -5.89 7.72
N LEU A 356 -14.38 -5.19 7.83
CA LEU A 356 -14.78 -4.47 9.05
C LEU A 356 -14.94 -5.42 10.25
N LEU A 357 -15.59 -6.57 10.04
CA LEU A 357 -15.77 -7.59 11.08
C LEU A 357 -14.42 -8.13 11.57
N VAL A 358 -13.53 -8.46 10.63
CA VAL A 358 -12.20 -8.98 10.97
C VAL A 358 -11.35 -7.92 11.65
N ASP A 359 -11.31 -6.68 11.14
CA ASP A 359 -10.53 -5.59 11.74
C ASP A 359 -11.01 -5.28 13.16
N GLY A 360 -12.32 -5.18 13.39
CA GLY A 360 -12.87 -4.92 14.72
C GLY A 360 -12.63 -6.07 15.70
N TRP A 361 -12.81 -7.32 15.27
CA TRP A 361 -12.50 -8.48 16.10
C TRP A 361 -11.01 -8.55 16.44
N TRP A 362 -10.15 -8.33 15.44
CA TRP A 362 -8.70 -8.40 15.62
C TRP A 362 -8.19 -7.33 16.58
N ALA A 363 -8.67 -6.09 16.44
CA ALA A 363 -8.32 -4.99 17.34
C ALA A 363 -8.72 -5.31 18.79
N ALA A 364 -9.91 -5.88 19.00
CA ALA A 364 -10.42 -6.19 20.34
C ALA A 364 -9.76 -7.41 21.01
N ASN A 365 -9.29 -8.40 20.22
CA ASN A 365 -8.87 -9.70 20.76
C ASN A 365 -7.39 -10.01 20.60
N VAL A 366 -6.74 -9.48 19.55
CA VAL A 366 -5.34 -9.78 19.24
C VAL A 366 -4.47 -8.56 19.54
N ASP A 367 -4.80 -7.39 19.00
CA ASP A 367 -3.98 -6.19 19.24
C ASP A 367 -4.01 -5.79 20.72
N ALA A 368 -5.11 -6.09 21.43
CA ALA A 368 -5.24 -5.91 22.88
C ALA A 368 -4.27 -6.78 23.71
N LEU A 369 -3.70 -7.85 23.14
CA LEU A 369 -2.68 -8.68 23.79
C LEU A 369 -1.28 -8.04 23.72
N GLY A 370 -1.11 -6.99 22.91
CA GLY A 370 0.14 -6.29 22.67
C GLY A 370 0.90 -6.79 21.44
N ALA A 371 1.81 -5.96 20.92
CA ALA A 371 2.53 -6.22 19.68
C ALA A 371 3.45 -7.46 19.72
N ASP A 372 3.84 -7.90 20.92
CA ASP A 372 4.69 -9.08 21.15
C ASP A 372 3.91 -10.39 21.27
N ALA A 373 2.57 -10.33 21.30
CA ALA A 373 1.75 -11.54 21.32
C ALA A 373 1.98 -12.36 20.05
N ASN A 374 2.11 -13.68 20.19
CA ASN A 374 2.22 -14.56 19.05
C ASN A 374 0.82 -14.86 18.49
N PRO A 375 0.46 -14.37 17.29
CA PRO A 375 -0.87 -14.58 16.75
C PRO A 375 -1.11 -16.04 16.30
N LEU A 376 -0.07 -16.88 16.29
CA LEU A 376 -0.15 -18.31 16.00
C LEU A 376 -0.33 -19.18 17.25
N ASP A 377 -0.45 -18.59 18.44
CA ASP A 377 -0.74 -19.35 19.65
C ASP A 377 -2.08 -20.10 19.54
N ASP A 378 -2.13 -21.34 20.05
CA ASP A 378 -3.29 -22.22 19.93
C ASP A 378 -4.59 -21.61 20.46
N GLY A 379 -4.50 -20.72 21.45
CA GLY A 379 -5.64 -19.96 21.97
C GLY A 379 -6.20 -19.00 20.93
N VAL A 380 -5.32 -18.21 20.30
CA VAL A 380 -5.68 -17.24 19.25
C VAL A 380 -6.21 -17.96 18.03
N VAL A 381 -5.52 -19.00 17.55
CA VAL A 381 -5.94 -19.80 16.38
C VAL A 381 -7.34 -20.38 16.57
N ARG A 382 -7.66 -20.93 17.75
CA ARG A 382 -9.00 -21.43 18.06
C ARG A 382 -10.04 -20.31 18.09
N ALA A 383 -9.71 -19.16 18.66
CA ALA A 383 -10.60 -18.01 18.71
C ALA A 383 -10.91 -17.46 17.30
N VAL A 384 -9.90 -17.37 16.43
CA VAL A 384 -10.07 -16.98 15.02
C VAL A 384 -11.01 -17.95 14.29
N ARG A 385 -10.81 -19.27 14.45
CA ARG A 385 -11.68 -20.27 13.82
C ARG A 385 -13.14 -20.16 14.29
N ALA A 386 -13.33 -19.97 15.60
CA ALA A 386 -14.65 -19.77 16.19
C ALA A 386 -15.32 -18.50 15.64
N PHE A 387 -14.57 -17.40 15.56
CA PHE A 387 -15.03 -16.15 14.96
C PHE A 387 -15.50 -16.35 13.52
N VAL A 388 -14.68 -16.96 12.65
CA VAL A 388 -15.04 -17.16 11.24
C VAL A 388 -16.28 -18.04 11.11
N THR A 389 -16.36 -19.13 11.89
CA THR A 389 -17.51 -20.05 11.85
C THR A 389 -18.80 -19.36 12.31
N GLU A 390 -18.73 -18.56 13.38
CA GLU A 390 -19.89 -17.84 13.89
C GLU A 390 -20.41 -16.80 12.88
N HIS A 391 -19.52 -15.99 12.32
CA HIS A 391 -19.90 -14.90 11.41
C HIS A 391 -20.32 -15.41 10.02
N SER A 392 -19.71 -16.50 9.56
CA SER A 392 -20.16 -17.25 8.38
C SER A 392 -21.61 -17.75 8.56
N ARG A 393 -21.91 -18.36 9.72
CA ARG A 393 -23.27 -18.83 10.00
C ARG A 393 -24.26 -17.67 10.07
N LEU A 394 -23.91 -16.56 10.71
CA LEU A 394 -24.79 -15.38 10.80
C LEU A 394 -25.06 -14.77 9.42
N HIS A 395 -24.09 -14.79 8.51
CA HIS A 395 -24.29 -14.32 7.13
C HIS A 395 -25.40 -15.09 6.41
N GLY A 396 -25.41 -16.42 6.56
CA GLY A 396 -26.44 -17.29 5.97
C GLY A 396 -27.79 -17.26 6.70
N ASP A 397 -27.77 -17.25 8.03
CA ASP A 397 -28.96 -17.49 8.87
C ASP A 397 -29.63 -16.21 9.38
N ASN A 398 -28.87 -15.16 9.68
CA ASN A 398 -29.36 -13.94 10.33
C ASN A 398 -28.49 -12.72 10.00
N LEU A 399 -28.65 -12.22 8.77
CA LEU A 399 -27.87 -11.11 8.24
C LEU A 399 -28.01 -9.83 9.09
N ASP A 400 -29.19 -9.51 9.62
CA ASP A 400 -29.41 -8.29 10.41
C ASP A 400 -28.50 -8.22 11.65
N VAL A 401 -28.31 -9.35 12.33
CA VAL A 401 -27.38 -9.43 13.48
C VAL A 401 -25.94 -9.25 13.03
N LEU A 402 -25.56 -9.84 11.89
CA LEU A 402 -24.22 -9.66 11.32
C LEU A 402 -23.94 -8.19 10.98
N LEU A 403 -24.92 -7.51 10.36
CA LEU A 403 -24.81 -6.11 9.99
C LEU A 403 -24.66 -5.20 11.22
N ALA A 404 -25.46 -5.42 12.26
CA ALA A 404 -25.32 -4.69 13.52
C ALA A 404 -23.93 -4.89 14.14
N ARG A 405 -23.38 -6.11 14.10
CA ARG A 405 -22.02 -6.41 14.55
C ARG A 405 -20.96 -5.73 13.70
N ALA A 406 -21.15 -5.64 12.38
CA ALA A 406 -20.20 -4.97 11.51
C ALA A 406 -20.14 -3.45 11.77
N VAL A 407 -21.30 -2.82 11.98
CA VAL A 407 -21.38 -1.40 12.37
C VAL A 407 -20.67 -1.16 13.71
N ASP A 408 -20.83 -2.07 14.67
CA ASP A 408 -20.14 -1.96 15.96
C ASP A 408 -18.63 -2.22 15.86
N ALA A 409 -18.24 -3.26 15.13
CA ALA A 409 -16.84 -3.59 14.83
C ALA A 409 -16.12 -2.43 14.14
N ALA A 410 -16.81 -1.72 13.25
CA ALA A 410 -16.28 -0.55 12.56
C ALA A 410 -15.87 0.59 13.52
N LYS A 411 -16.54 0.76 14.66
CA LYS A 411 -16.16 1.77 15.67
C LYS A 411 -14.80 1.50 16.29
N THR A 412 -14.38 0.23 16.32
CA THR A 412 -13.05 -0.17 16.81
C THR A 412 -12.02 -0.16 15.69
N ALA A 413 -12.41 -0.63 14.49
CA ALA A 413 -11.54 -0.65 13.31
C ALA A 413 -11.20 0.75 12.78
N ILE A 414 -12.16 1.67 12.89
CA ILE A 414 -12.07 3.07 12.45
C ILE A 414 -12.46 3.95 13.65
N PRO A 415 -11.54 4.11 14.63
CA PRO A 415 -11.88 4.80 15.85
C PRO A 415 -12.23 6.28 15.57
N PRO A 416 -13.21 6.85 16.30
CA PRO A 416 -13.48 8.28 16.30
C PRO A 416 -12.20 9.09 16.60
N LEU A 417 -12.19 10.37 16.22
CA LEU A 417 -11.07 11.25 16.54
C LEU A 417 -10.90 11.37 18.05
N THR A 418 -9.65 11.26 18.52
CA THR A 418 -9.29 11.70 19.87
C THR A 418 -9.34 13.23 19.98
N GLU A 419 -9.36 13.77 21.20
CA GLU A 419 -9.35 15.24 21.41
C GLU A 419 -8.11 15.92 20.80
N GLU A 420 -6.96 15.24 20.85
CA GLU A 420 -5.71 15.71 20.22
C GLU A 420 -5.84 15.75 18.69
N GLU A 421 -6.41 14.72 18.08
CA GLU A 421 -6.61 14.66 16.63
C GLU A 421 -7.69 15.63 16.14
N ALA A 422 -8.74 15.85 16.94
CA ALA A 422 -9.79 16.81 16.65
C ALA A 422 -9.25 18.25 16.64
N SER A 423 -8.36 18.57 17.57
CA SER A 423 -7.69 19.87 17.69
C SER A 423 -6.40 20.00 16.87
N TRP A 424 -5.98 18.92 16.20
CA TRP A 424 -4.71 18.85 15.47
C TRP A 424 -4.62 19.94 14.40
N LYS A 425 -3.50 20.66 14.42
CA LYS A 425 -3.10 21.61 13.40
C LYS A 425 -1.76 21.17 12.81
N PRO A 426 -1.51 21.42 11.51
CA PRO A 426 -0.19 21.23 10.93
C PRO A 426 0.84 22.00 11.76
N LYS A 427 1.93 21.33 12.16
CA LYS A 427 3.08 22.02 12.75
C LYS A 427 3.58 23.03 11.71
N GLU A 428 3.64 24.31 12.07
CA GLU A 428 4.20 25.35 11.20
C GLU A 428 5.64 24.95 10.84
N MET A 429 6.03 25.17 9.58
CA MET A 429 7.42 25.01 9.19
C MET A 429 8.25 26.00 10.00
N GLU A 430 8.97 25.53 11.02
CA GLU A 430 10.21 26.18 11.38
C GLU A 430 11.07 26.15 10.13
N ALA A 431 11.25 27.32 9.52
CA ALA A 431 12.16 27.47 8.40
C ALA A 431 13.50 26.88 8.86
N VAL A 432 13.87 25.74 8.27
CA VAL A 432 15.24 25.25 8.32
C VAL A 432 16.04 26.37 7.66
N ARG A 433 16.57 27.28 8.50
CA ARG A 433 17.62 28.19 8.09
C ARG A 433 18.72 27.28 7.59
N SER A 434 18.89 27.24 6.28
CA SER A 434 20.01 26.58 5.66
C SER A 434 21.27 27.21 6.24
N ASP A 435 22.10 26.40 6.89
CA ASP A 435 23.50 26.75 7.18
C ASP A 435 24.35 26.87 5.89
N ASP A 436 23.72 27.16 4.75
CA ASP A 436 24.37 27.48 3.47
C ASP A 436 24.83 28.95 3.40
N ASP A 437 24.44 29.81 4.35
CA ASP A 437 24.96 31.18 4.47
C ASP A 437 26.36 31.26 5.13
N ALA A 438 26.90 30.14 5.62
CA ALA A 438 28.23 30.09 6.21
C ALA A 438 29.37 29.87 5.19
N VAL A 439 29.05 29.51 3.94
CA VAL A 439 30.07 29.26 2.90
C VAL A 439 30.20 30.43 1.89
N ALA A 440 29.30 31.41 1.94
CA ALA A 440 29.31 32.58 1.06
C ALA A 440 30.01 33.83 1.64
N ARG A 441 30.88 33.68 2.66
CA ARG A 441 31.62 34.80 3.28
C ARG A 441 33.12 34.56 3.41
N LEU A 442 33.75 33.95 2.40
CA LEU A 442 35.21 33.90 2.31
C LEU A 442 35.78 34.46 0.99
N ASP A 443 34.97 35.12 0.17
CA ASP A 443 35.45 35.91 -0.97
C ASP A 443 34.88 37.33 -0.84
N ASP A 444 35.55 38.16 -0.04
CA ASP A 444 35.65 39.62 -0.22
C ASP A 444 36.41 40.23 0.97
N SER A 445 37.74 40.15 0.92
CA SER A 445 38.60 41.19 1.49
C SER A 445 39.90 41.22 0.69
N ASP A 446 39.89 42.07 -0.32
CA ASP A 446 41.01 42.35 -1.20
C ASP A 446 42.02 43.32 -0.54
N GLU A 447 43.29 43.10 -0.91
CA GLU A 447 44.44 44.03 -0.95
C GLU A 447 45.03 44.68 0.32
N GLY A 448 46.29 44.31 0.62
CA GLY A 448 47.37 45.31 0.63
C GLY A 448 48.44 45.21 1.74
N SER A 449 49.71 45.03 1.31
CA SER A 449 50.98 45.30 2.03
C SER A 449 51.42 44.23 3.05
N SER A 450 52.63 43.68 3.07
CA SER A 450 53.95 44.06 2.55
C SER A 450 54.87 42.82 2.48
N ALA A 451 55.97 42.96 1.74
CA ALA A 451 56.98 41.95 1.45
C ALA A 451 57.69 41.37 2.69
N GLU A 452 58.01 40.07 2.63
CA GLU A 452 59.31 39.55 3.07
C GLU A 452 59.60 38.19 2.42
N ALA A 453 60.76 38.11 1.75
CA ALA A 453 61.27 36.95 1.07
C ALA A 453 62.08 36.07 2.02
N VAL A 454 61.88 34.74 2.03
CA VAL A 454 62.97 33.77 2.28
C VAL A 454 62.73 32.44 1.54
N ALA A 455 63.67 32.18 0.64
CA ALA A 455 64.23 30.95 0.08
C ALA A 455 63.60 29.56 0.34
N LEU A 456 63.35 28.85 -0.76
CA LEU A 456 63.48 27.39 -0.87
C LEU A 456 64.97 26.98 -0.82
N PRO A 457 65.29 25.82 -0.25
CA PRO A 457 66.40 25.01 -0.75
C PRO A 457 65.89 23.71 -1.37
N ASN A 458 66.35 23.50 -2.61
CA ASN A 458 66.56 22.17 -3.20
C ASN A 458 67.42 21.31 -2.27
N GLU A 459 67.18 19.99 -2.25
CA GLU A 459 68.11 19.00 -2.82
C GLU A 459 67.60 17.55 -2.62
N THR A 460 67.37 16.89 -3.76
CA THR A 460 67.71 15.50 -4.15
C THR A 460 67.90 14.41 -3.10
N LEU A 461 67.11 13.33 -3.24
CA LEU A 461 67.55 12.03 -3.80
C LEU A 461 66.35 11.24 -4.35
#